data_AF-A0AAD4EIL4-F1
#
_entry.id   AF-A0AAD4EIL4-F1
#
_cell.length_a   1.000
_cell.length_b   1.000
_cell.length_c   1.000
_cell.angle_alpha   90.00
_cell.angle_beta   90.00
_cell.angle_gamma   90.00
#
_symmetry.space_group_name_H-M   'P 1'
#
loop_
_entity.id
_entity.type
_entity.pdbx_description
1 polymer ?
#
loop_
_entity_poly.entity_id
_entity_poly.type
_entity_poly.pdbx_seq_one_letter_code
_entity_poly.pdbx_strand_id
1 'polypeptide(L)'
;MATISSFRKNLWPRRCLPSARELVRSIVVSSTTPLSTKDIYNLALKQKAIQLVPDASAPQHNVPKKENPTVVRGMTRQPSTRPPHPEHPVRSLQYLKRVVLPELVNSKKVEKFCAKRTLSQAEIDHRLQTVTKAARKEQAVLLAAPRNTWLWRMATPPPPPKPLPASTLSKSELLGLPRLTAADVGVGEDWSHLNKRRQRARKEKVERDLKWMWTLQAAKREAAREALQLSAPAS
;
A
#
# COMPACT_ATOMS: atom_id res chain seq x y z
N MET A 1 32.33 -10.26 15.31
CA MET A 1 31.20 -10.62 14.41
C MET A 1 31.17 -9.63 13.26
N ALA A 2 31.60 -10.03 12.06
CA ALA A 2 31.65 -9.14 10.90
C ALA A 2 30.26 -9.00 10.28
N THR A 3 29.63 -7.82 10.39
CA THR A 3 28.42 -7.50 9.66
C THR A 3 28.76 -7.42 8.17
N ILE A 4 28.41 -8.45 7.41
CA ILE A 4 28.46 -8.42 5.95
C ILE A 4 27.44 -7.39 5.51
N SER A 5 27.88 -6.13 5.39
CA SER A 5 27.08 -5.07 4.79
C SER A 5 26.83 -5.49 3.35
N SER A 6 25.64 -6.04 3.11
CA SER A 6 25.18 -6.38 1.77
C SER A 6 24.91 -5.08 1.03
N PHE A 7 25.98 -4.40 0.63
CA PHE A 7 25.96 -3.36 -0.38
C PHE A 7 25.55 -4.03 -1.68
N ARG A 8 24.26 -4.31 -1.83
CA ARG A 8 23.62 -4.21 -3.13
C ARG A 8 23.79 -2.74 -3.50
N LYS A 9 24.89 -2.44 -4.18
CA LYS A 9 25.09 -1.21 -4.93
C LYS A 9 23.96 -1.20 -5.95
N ASN A 10 22.78 -0.80 -5.50
CA ASN A 10 21.72 -0.44 -6.41
C ASN A 10 22.29 0.80 -7.09
N LEU A 11 22.81 0.62 -8.31
CA LEU A 11 23.30 1.69 -9.18
C LEU A 11 22.23 2.76 -9.44
N TRP A 12 21.03 2.60 -8.90
CA TRP A 12 19.87 3.40 -9.11
C TRP A 12 19.39 3.96 -7.76
N PRO A 13 19.17 5.28 -7.67
CA PRO A 13 18.63 5.92 -6.47
C PRO A 13 17.35 5.22 -6.03
N ARG A 14 17.24 4.99 -4.72
CA ARG A 14 16.01 4.49 -4.10
C ARG A 14 14.96 5.59 -3.87
N ARG A 15 15.32 6.84 -4.16
CA ARG A 15 14.47 8.02 -4.02
C ARG A 15 13.75 8.28 -5.35
N CYS A 16 12.53 8.79 -5.29
CA CYS A 16 11.82 9.19 -6.51
C CYS A 16 12.47 10.45 -7.06
N LEU A 17 12.68 10.46 -8.38
CA LEU A 17 13.07 11.66 -9.10
C LEU A 17 11.86 12.61 -9.22
N PRO A 18 12.00 13.92 -8.96
CA PRO A 18 10.91 14.89 -9.10
C PRO A 18 10.26 14.83 -10.48
N SER A 19 11.06 14.74 -11.55
CA SER A 19 10.59 14.61 -12.93
C SER A 19 9.75 13.34 -13.16
N ALA A 20 10.15 12.21 -12.57
CA ALA A 20 9.37 10.96 -12.66
C ALA A 20 8.03 11.07 -11.92
N ARG A 21 8.02 11.77 -10.78
CA ARG A 21 6.82 12.00 -9.98
C ARG A 21 5.81 12.88 -10.72
N GLU A 22 6.27 13.98 -11.31
CA GLU A 22 5.44 14.91 -12.06
C GLU A 22 4.88 14.28 -13.32
N LEU A 23 5.70 13.54 -14.06
CA LEU A 23 5.29 12.81 -15.26
C LEU A 23 4.23 11.74 -14.93
N VAL A 24 4.42 10.94 -13.89
CA VAL A 24 3.41 9.94 -13.52
C VAL A 24 2.13 10.62 -13.02
N ARG A 25 2.24 11.73 -12.29
CA ARG A 25 1.08 12.51 -11.87
C ARG A 25 0.31 13.07 -13.07
N SER A 26 0.99 13.67 -14.05
CA SER A 26 0.32 14.25 -15.23
C SER A 26 -0.43 13.19 -16.03
N ILE A 27 0.14 11.99 -16.18
CA ILE A 27 -0.54 10.85 -16.81
C ILE A 27 -1.83 10.50 -16.06
N VAL A 28 -1.75 10.31 -14.74
CA VAL A 28 -2.90 9.91 -13.93
C VAL A 28 -3.98 11.02 -13.87
N VAL A 29 -3.57 12.29 -13.90
CA VAL A 29 -4.50 13.44 -13.99
C VAL A 29 -5.18 13.49 -15.36
N SER A 30 -4.44 13.25 -16.44
CA SER A 30 -4.97 13.28 -17.81
C SER A 30 -5.91 12.11 -18.12
N SER A 31 -5.74 10.98 -17.41
CA SER A 31 -6.59 9.81 -17.58
C SER A 31 -7.87 9.94 -16.77
N THR A 32 -9.01 9.88 -17.44
CA THR A 32 -10.32 9.79 -16.78
C THR A 32 -10.56 8.41 -16.17
N THR A 33 -9.94 7.37 -16.74
CA THR A 33 -10.10 5.98 -16.31
C THR A 33 -8.95 5.54 -15.39
N PRO A 34 -9.22 4.65 -14.41
CA PRO A 34 -8.17 4.11 -13.54
C PRO A 34 -7.21 3.23 -14.33
N LEU A 35 -5.90 3.49 -14.20
CA LEU A 35 -4.87 2.88 -15.04
C LEU A 35 -4.15 1.73 -14.34
N SER A 36 -3.76 0.71 -15.11
CA SER A 36 -2.82 -0.31 -14.63
C SER A 36 -1.41 0.27 -14.51
N THR A 37 -0.58 -0.36 -13.67
CA THR A 37 0.84 0.03 -13.59
C THR A 37 1.58 -0.14 -14.91
N LYS A 38 1.19 -1.14 -15.72
CA LYS A 38 1.75 -1.35 -17.05
C LYS A 38 1.35 -0.24 -18.01
N ASP A 39 0.12 0.23 -17.92
CA ASP A 39 -0.41 1.29 -18.80
C ASP A 39 0.25 2.63 -18.48
N ILE A 40 0.38 2.96 -17.19
CA ILE A 40 1.11 4.15 -16.73
C ILE A 40 2.55 4.13 -17.27
N TYR A 41 3.24 2.98 -17.17
CA TYR A 41 4.59 2.84 -17.68
C TYR A 41 4.67 3.03 -19.21
N ASN A 42 3.75 2.43 -19.96
CA ASN A 42 3.72 2.57 -21.42
C ASN A 42 3.39 4.00 -21.87
N LEU A 43 2.45 4.68 -21.18
CA LEU A 43 2.12 6.08 -21.44
C LEU A 43 3.29 7.00 -21.11
N ALA A 44 4.01 6.70 -20.02
CA ALA A 44 5.20 7.44 -19.63
C ALA A 44 6.29 7.40 -20.72
N LEU A 45 6.53 6.23 -21.30
CA LEU A 45 7.49 6.08 -22.40
C LEU A 45 7.07 6.86 -23.66
N LYS A 46 5.77 6.98 -23.93
CA LYS A 46 5.24 7.73 -25.08
C LYS A 46 5.33 9.25 -24.89
N GLN A 47 5.10 9.75 -23.67
CA GLN A 47 5.11 11.19 -23.38
C GLN A 47 6.49 11.83 -23.42
N LYS A 48 7.58 11.06 -23.32
CA LYS A 48 8.96 11.57 -23.27
C LYS A 48 9.40 12.37 -24.50
N ALA A 49 8.63 12.36 -25.58
CA ALA A 49 8.84 13.23 -26.73
C ALA A 49 8.67 14.73 -26.38
N ILE A 50 8.01 15.04 -25.26
CA ILE A 50 7.63 16.40 -24.89
C ILE A 50 8.44 16.82 -23.66
N GLN A 51 9.61 17.39 -23.93
CA GLN A 51 10.33 18.34 -23.05
C GLN A 51 10.77 17.82 -21.67
N LEU A 52 11.91 17.12 -21.63
CA LEU A 52 12.76 17.20 -20.44
C LEU A 52 13.64 18.42 -20.59
N VAL A 53 13.30 19.51 -19.89
CA VAL A 53 14.30 20.54 -19.57
C VAL A 53 15.43 19.81 -18.85
N PRO A 54 16.67 19.83 -19.39
CA PRO A 54 17.79 19.19 -18.74
C PRO A 54 17.97 19.84 -17.36
N ASP A 55 17.63 19.12 -16.31
CA ASP A 55 17.94 19.53 -14.94
C ASP A 55 19.48 19.56 -14.83
N ALA A 56 20.06 20.75 -14.95
CA ALA A 56 21.52 20.95 -14.93
C ALA A 56 22.16 20.52 -13.59
N SER A 57 21.33 20.27 -12.57
CA SER A 57 21.73 19.79 -11.25
C SER A 57 21.66 18.27 -11.08
N ALA A 58 21.14 17.52 -12.06
CA ALA A 58 21.09 16.07 -11.94
C ALA A 58 22.50 15.49 -12.07
N PRO A 59 23.03 14.81 -11.03
CA PRO A 59 24.35 14.19 -11.12
C PRO A 59 24.32 13.21 -12.29
N GLN A 60 25.19 13.44 -13.28
CA GLN A 60 25.36 12.51 -14.38
C GLN A 60 25.68 11.15 -13.77
N HIS A 61 24.70 10.25 -13.85
CA HIS A 61 24.88 8.92 -13.32
C HIS A 61 25.86 8.24 -14.28
N ASN A 62 27.14 8.26 -13.93
CA ASN A 62 28.18 7.50 -14.60
C ASN A 62 27.89 6.01 -14.38
N VAL A 63 26.94 5.47 -15.13
CA VAL A 63 26.60 4.05 -15.10
C VAL A 63 27.71 3.34 -15.87
N PRO A 64 28.59 2.57 -15.19
CA PRO A 64 29.73 1.93 -15.84
C PRO A 64 29.26 1.08 -17.01
N LYS A 65 29.80 1.34 -18.22
CA LYS A 65 29.20 0.98 -19.52
C LYS A 65 28.95 -0.53 -19.71
N LYS A 66 29.69 -1.39 -19.00
CA LYS A 66 29.48 -2.84 -18.87
C LYS A 66 30.06 -3.29 -17.52
N GLU A 67 29.27 -4.01 -16.72
CA GLU A 67 29.79 -4.74 -15.56
C GLU A 67 30.13 -6.16 -16.03
N ASN A 68 31.39 -6.57 -15.90
CA ASN A 68 31.78 -7.95 -16.17
C ASN A 68 31.17 -8.86 -15.11
N PRO A 69 30.69 -10.07 -15.47
CA PRO A 69 30.13 -11.01 -14.50
C PRO A 69 31.16 -11.29 -13.40
N THR A 70 30.77 -11.06 -12.14
CA THR A 70 31.64 -11.33 -10.99
C THR A 70 31.29 -12.71 -10.43
N VAL A 71 32.27 -13.60 -10.38
CA VAL A 71 32.13 -14.90 -9.70
C VAL A 71 32.34 -14.68 -8.21
N VAL A 72 31.32 -14.92 -7.41
CA VAL A 72 31.39 -14.79 -5.94
C VAL A 72 31.04 -16.15 -5.34
N ARG A 73 32.01 -16.78 -4.65
CA ARG A 73 31.88 -18.12 -4.04
C ARG A 73 31.44 -19.21 -5.04
N GLY A 74 32.06 -19.26 -6.22
CA GLY A 74 31.75 -20.26 -7.26
C GLY A 74 30.41 -20.07 -7.97
N MET A 75 29.60 -19.09 -7.58
CA MET A 75 28.37 -18.72 -8.28
C MET A 75 28.60 -17.50 -9.18
N THR A 76 28.40 -17.68 -10.49
CA THR A 76 28.37 -16.58 -11.47
C THR A 76 27.13 -15.74 -11.23
N ARG A 77 27.29 -14.55 -10.64
CA ARG A 77 26.17 -13.62 -10.52
C ARG A 77 25.94 -12.97 -11.87
N GLN A 78 24.73 -13.14 -12.40
CA GLN A 78 24.28 -12.34 -13.54
C GLN A 78 24.50 -10.86 -13.21
N PRO A 79 25.13 -10.09 -14.12
CA PRO A 79 25.31 -8.66 -13.91
C PRO A 79 23.94 -8.03 -13.66
N SER A 80 23.89 -7.00 -12.81
CA SER A 80 22.62 -6.33 -12.53
C SER A 80 22.06 -5.83 -13.86
N THR A 81 20.91 -6.38 -14.28
CA THR A 81 20.35 -6.05 -15.58
C THR A 81 20.04 -4.56 -15.58
N ARG A 82 20.66 -3.84 -16.51
CA ARG A 82 20.37 -2.42 -16.68
C ARG A 82 18.86 -2.27 -16.89
N PRO A 83 18.24 -1.24 -16.28
CA PRO A 83 16.83 -0.99 -16.51
C PRO A 83 16.62 -0.77 -18.03
N PRO A 84 15.47 -1.21 -18.58
CA PRO A 84 15.23 -1.14 -20.02
C PRO A 84 15.42 0.25 -20.63
N HIS A 85 15.14 1.32 -19.87
CA HIS A 85 15.30 2.70 -20.32
C HIS A 85 16.07 3.52 -19.27
N PRO A 86 17.41 3.44 -19.22
CA PRO A 86 18.20 4.07 -18.15
C PRO A 86 18.10 5.60 -18.12
N GLU A 87 17.93 6.21 -19.30
CA GLU A 87 17.81 7.66 -19.49
C GLU A 87 16.39 8.19 -19.26
N HIS A 88 15.41 7.31 -19.05
CA HIS A 88 14.02 7.72 -18.84
C HIS A 88 13.78 8.06 -17.36
N PRO A 89 12.99 9.11 -17.01
CA PRO A 89 12.67 9.41 -15.62
C PRO A 89 12.08 8.21 -14.88
N VAL A 90 11.18 7.49 -15.55
CA VAL A 90 10.65 6.19 -15.13
C VAL A 90 11.45 5.08 -15.82
N ARG A 91 12.58 4.68 -15.20
CA ARG A 91 13.58 3.80 -15.84
C ARG A 91 13.11 2.37 -16.11
N SER A 92 12.27 1.86 -15.22
CA SER A 92 11.76 0.50 -15.27
C SER A 92 10.40 0.39 -14.58
N LEU A 93 9.66 -0.66 -14.92
CA LEU A 93 8.38 -0.98 -14.28
C LEU A 93 8.54 -1.31 -12.79
N GLN A 94 9.68 -1.88 -12.38
CA GLN A 94 9.98 -2.11 -10.97
C GLN A 94 10.22 -0.81 -10.20
N TYR A 95 10.94 0.14 -10.80
CA TYR A 95 11.17 1.46 -10.21
C TYR A 95 9.85 2.22 -10.02
N LEU A 96 8.97 2.20 -11.04
CA LEU A 96 7.62 2.75 -10.94
C LEU A 96 6.84 2.14 -9.75
N LYS A 97 6.84 0.80 -9.63
CA LYS A 97 6.12 0.07 -8.57
C LYS A 97 6.66 0.30 -7.16
N ARG A 98 7.98 0.32 -6.99
CA ARG A 98 8.62 0.30 -5.66
C ARG A 98 8.94 1.68 -5.11
N VAL A 99 9.12 2.67 -5.99
CA VAL A 99 9.61 4.00 -5.60
C VAL A 99 8.57 5.06 -5.91
N VAL A 100 8.19 5.19 -7.18
CA VAL A 100 7.38 6.33 -7.64
C VAL A 100 5.94 6.26 -7.11
N LEU A 101 5.26 5.12 -7.28
CA LEU A 101 3.86 4.96 -6.88
C LEU A 101 3.68 5.04 -5.36
N PRO A 102 4.48 4.36 -4.52
CA PRO A 102 4.38 4.52 -3.07
C PRO A 102 4.60 5.96 -2.60
N GLU A 103 5.52 6.70 -3.21
CA GLU A 103 5.72 8.12 -2.85
C GLU A 103 4.48 8.96 -3.19
N LEU A 104 3.87 8.75 -4.36
CA LEU A 104 2.63 9.44 -4.74
C LEU A 104 1.46 9.13 -3.79
N VAL A 105 1.36 7.88 -3.32
CA VAL A 105 0.38 7.47 -2.30
C VAL A 105 0.65 8.15 -0.96
N ASN A 106 1.91 8.16 -0.51
CA ASN A 106 2.30 8.82 0.73
C ASN A 106 1.99 10.32 0.69
N SER A 107 2.15 10.95 -0.48
CA SER A 107 1.77 12.35 -0.71
C SER A 107 0.28 12.58 -0.91
N LYS A 108 -0.56 11.54 -0.83
CA LYS A 108 -2.03 11.57 -1.04
C LYS A 108 -2.45 12.15 -2.41
N LYS A 109 -1.60 12.05 -3.43
CA LYS A 109 -1.91 12.53 -4.80
C LYS A 109 -2.59 11.45 -5.64
N VAL A 110 -2.24 10.20 -5.39
CA VAL A 110 -2.74 9.03 -6.12
C VAL A 110 -3.16 8.00 -5.08
N GLU A 111 -4.25 7.27 -5.36
CA GLU A 111 -4.69 6.16 -4.54
C GLU A 111 -4.68 4.84 -5.32
N LYS A 112 -4.50 3.75 -4.57
CA LYS A 112 -4.53 2.39 -5.10
C LYS A 112 -5.96 1.87 -4.97
N PHE A 113 -6.57 1.55 -6.10
CA PHE A 113 -7.98 1.13 -6.19
C PHE A 113 -8.06 -0.33 -6.67
N CYS A 114 -8.84 -1.16 -5.99
CA CYS A 114 -9.11 -2.53 -6.44
C CYS A 114 -10.47 -2.58 -7.14
N ALA A 115 -10.47 -2.95 -8.43
CA ALA A 115 -11.68 -3.05 -9.23
C ALA A 115 -11.85 -4.46 -9.77
N LYS A 116 -13.09 -4.96 -9.80
CA LYS A 116 -13.47 -6.13 -10.59
C LYS A 116 -13.49 -5.71 -12.05
N ARG A 117 -12.50 -6.14 -12.83
CA ARG A 117 -12.37 -5.84 -14.26
C ARG A 117 -12.45 -7.15 -15.05
N THR A 118 -13.27 -7.14 -16.10
CA THR A 118 -13.22 -8.12 -17.18
C THR A 118 -12.13 -7.69 -18.17
N LEU A 119 -11.30 -8.63 -18.61
CA LEU A 119 -10.26 -8.34 -19.61
C LEU A 119 -10.93 -8.11 -20.98
N SER A 120 -10.38 -7.21 -21.79
CA SER A 120 -10.89 -7.04 -23.16
C SER A 120 -10.52 -8.26 -24.00
N GLN A 121 -11.31 -8.56 -25.04
CA GLN A 121 -11.03 -9.72 -25.89
C GLN A 121 -9.63 -9.66 -26.51
N ALA A 122 -9.17 -8.49 -26.93
CA ALA A 122 -7.82 -8.29 -27.44
C ALA A 122 -6.72 -8.60 -26.39
N GLU A 123 -6.95 -8.24 -25.12
CA GLU A 123 -6.03 -8.60 -24.03
C GLU A 123 -6.03 -10.10 -23.74
N ILE A 124 -7.19 -10.75 -23.87
CA ILE A 124 -7.33 -12.21 -23.73
C ILE A 124 -6.55 -12.90 -24.85
N ASP A 125 -6.78 -12.51 -26.11
CA ASP A 125 -6.14 -13.10 -27.28
C ASP A 125 -4.61 -12.95 -27.21
N HIS A 126 -4.11 -11.77 -26.84
CA HIS A 126 -2.68 -11.55 -26.63
C HIS A 126 -2.10 -12.48 -25.56
N ARG A 127 -2.83 -12.78 -24.48
CA ARG A 127 -2.35 -13.72 -23.46
C ARG A 127 -2.38 -15.15 -23.97
N LEU A 128 -3.41 -15.53 -24.71
CA LEU A 128 -3.57 -16.86 -25.27
C LEU A 128 -2.52 -17.21 -26.35
N GLN A 129 -1.88 -16.20 -26.96
CA GLN A 129 -0.74 -16.41 -27.89
C GLN A 129 0.46 -17.07 -27.20
N THR A 130 0.68 -16.78 -25.91
CA THR A 130 1.80 -17.36 -25.14
C THR A 130 1.51 -18.76 -24.59
N VAL A 131 0.27 -19.22 -24.72
CA VAL A 131 -0.22 -20.48 -24.15
C VAL A 131 -0.29 -21.55 -25.23
N THR A 132 0.06 -22.79 -24.87
CA THR A 132 -0.02 -23.95 -25.77
C THR A 132 -1.46 -24.21 -26.23
N LYS A 133 -1.62 -24.81 -27.41
CA LYS A 133 -2.94 -24.99 -28.05
C LYS A 133 -3.91 -25.79 -27.19
N ALA A 134 -3.42 -26.78 -26.42
CA ALA A 134 -4.24 -27.61 -25.53
C ALA A 134 -4.81 -26.81 -24.34
N ALA A 135 -4.00 -26.00 -23.66
CA ALA A 135 -4.43 -25.20 -22.49
C ALA A 135 -5.23 -23.95 -22.87
N ARG A 136 -5.28 -23.58 -24.16
CA ARG A 136 -5.90 -22.34 -24.64
C ARG A 136 -7.39 -22.23 -24.30
N LYS A 137 -8.16 -23.31 -24.43
CA LYS A 137 -9.61 -23.31 -24.18
C LYS A 137 -9.93 -23.03 -22.71
N GLU A 138 -9.30 -23.78 -21.81
CA GLU A 138 -9.49 -23.61 -20.37
C GLU A 138 -9.02 -22.22 -19.90
N GLN A 139 -7.87 -21.77 -20.40
CA GLN A 139 -7.34 -20.47 -20.03
C GLN A 139 -8.18 -19.31 -20.57
N ALA A 140 -8.84 -19.47 -21.73
CA ALA A 140 -9.78 -18.50 -22.25
C ALA A 140 -10.98 -18.31 -21.30
N VAL A 141 -11.57 -19.41 -20.83
CA VAL A 141 -12.69 -19.38 -19.86
C VAL A 141 -12.26 -18.70 -18.56
N LEU A 142 -11.08 -19.05 -18.04
CA LEU A 142 -10.55 -18.44 -16.82
C LEU A 142 -10.24 -16.94 -16.97
N LEU A 143 -9.80 -16.50 -18.15
CA LEU A 143 -9.47 -15.09 -18.41
C LEU A 143 -10.72 -14.22 -18.66
N ALA A 144 -11.80 -14.82 -19.16
CA ALA A 144 -13.08 -14.15 -19.36
C ALA A 144 -13.79 -13.80 -18.03
N ALA A 145 -13.56 -14.60 -16.98
CA ALA A 145 -14.13 -14.33 -15.66
C ALA A 145 -13.65 -12.98 -15.09
N PRO A 146 -14.52 -12.21 -14.41
CA PRO A 146 -14.13 -10.94 -13.79
C PRO A 146 -13.09 -11.17 -12.70
N ARG A 147 -12.00 -10.39 -12.71
CA ARG A 147 -10.90 -10.51 -11.74
C ARG A 147 -10.67 -9.19 -11.01
N ASN A 148 -10.27 -9.31 -9.75
CA ASN A 148 -9.79 -8.18 -8.97
C ASN A 148 -8.46 -7.70 -9.54
N THR A 149 -8.42 -6.45 -9.97
CA THR A 149 -7.22 -5.81 -10.52
C THR A 149 -6.91 -4.56 -9.72
N TRP A 150 -5.62 -4.39 -9.40
CA TRP A 150 -5.13 -3.20 -8.73
C TRP A 150 -4.81 -2.13 -9.77
N LEU A 151 -5.57 -1.05 -9.73
CA LEU A 151 -5.45 0.10 -10.59
C LEU A 151 -5.05 1.33 -9.76
N TRP A 152 -4.67 2.38 -10.46
CA TRP A 152 -4.27 3.66 -9.88
C TRP A 152 -5.16 4.76 -10.44
N ARG A 153 -5.64 5.64 -9.55
CA ARG A 153 -6.42 6.82 -9.92
C ARG A 153 -6.02 8.00 -9.04
N MET A 154 -6.43 9.20 -9.44
CA MET A 154 -6.28 10.38 -8.59
C MET A 154 -6.97 10.16 -7.25
N ALA A 155 -6.31 10.57 -6.17
CA ALA A 155 -6.91 10.50 -4.85
C ALA A 155 -8.13 11.44 -4.81
N THR A 156 -9.31 10.88 -4.60
CA THR A 156 -10.49 11.69 -4.32
C THR A 156 -10.28 12.34 -2.96
N PRO A 157 -10.46 13.67 -2.81
CA PRO A 157 -10.44 14.28 -1.49
C PRO A 157 -11.43 13.53 -0.60
N PRO A 158 -11.08 13.26 0.67
CA PRO A 158 -12.00 12.59 1.57
C PRO A 158 -13.32 13.36 1.57
N PRO A 159 -14.47 12.69 1.47
CA PRO A 159 -15.74 13.38 1.54
C PRO A 159 -15.75 14.22 2.83
N PRO A 160 -16.36 15.42 2.81
CA PRO A 160 -16.52 16.19 4.04
C PRO A 160 -17.14 15.27 5.10
N PRO A 161 -16.71 15.39 6.38
CA PRO A 161 -17.26 14.56 7.43
C PRO A 161 -18.77 14.66 7.34
N LYS A 162 -19.44 13.52 7.10
CA LYS A 162 -20.90 13.49 7.11
C LYS A 162 -21.30 14.11 8.45
N PRO A 163 -22.20 15.11 8.47
CA PRO A 163 -22.68 15.66 9.73
C PRO A 163 -23.11 14.47 10.57
N LEU A 164 -22.48 14.32 11.74
CA LEU A 164 -22.84 13.27 12.67
C LEU A 164 -24.36 13.38 12.85
N PRO A 165 -25.13 12.31 12.64
CA PRO A 165 -26.56 12.37 12.87
C PRO A 165 -26.74 12.96 14.27
N ALA A 166 -27.50 14.05 14.39
CA ALA A 166 -27.77 14.71 15.66
C ALA A 166 -28.34 13.63 16.59
N SER A 167 -27.50 13.11 17.48
CA SER A 167 -27.87 11.96 18.26
C SER A 167 -28.89 12.43 19.28
N THR A 168 -30.13 12.01 19.12
CA THR A 168 -31.18 12.07 20.14
C THR A 168 -30.92 11.05 21.26
N LEU A 169 -29.64 10.78 21.54
CA LEU A 169 -29.20 9.89 22.59
C LEU A 169 -29.28 10.64 23.92
N SER A 170 -29.97 10.02 24.87
CA SER A 170 -30.14 10.51 26.24
C SER A 170 -28.80 10.89 26.88
N LYS A 171 -28.77 11.82 27.84
CA LYS A 171 -27.53 12.25 28.54
C LYS A 171 -26.72 11.08 29.15
N SER A 172 -27.38 9.94 29.41
CA SER A 172 -26.79 8.65 29.80
C SER A 172 -26.09 7.89 28.65
N GLU A 173 -26.60 7.98 27.43
CA GLU A 173 -25.98 7.47 26.20
C GLU A 173 -25.02 8.47 25.54
N LEU A 174 -25.09 9.75 25.92
CA LEU A 174 -24.20 10.82 25.46
C LEU A 174 -22.77 10.62 26.00
N LEU A 175 -22.61 9.85 27.08
CA LEU A 175 -21.33 9.30 27.51
C LEU A 175 -20.94 8.00 26.78
N GLY A 176 -21.83 7.40 25.98
CA GLY A 176 -21.52 6.48 24.87
C GLY A 176 -20.79 5.19 25.17
N LEU A 177 -20.65 4.80 26.44
CA LEU A 177 -19.81 3.67 26.82
C LEU A 177 -20.67 2.52 27.29
N PRO A 178 -20.94 1.51 26.43
CA PRO A 178 -21.42 0.24 26.93
C PRO A 178 -20.48 -0.18 28.06
N ARG A 179 -21.06 -0.42 29.22
CA ARG A 179 -20.34 -0.84 30.41
C ARG A 179 -19.74 -2.20 30.09
N LEU A 180 -18.51 -2.22 29.59
CA LEU A 180 -17.79 -3.47 29.32
C LEU A 180 -17.78 -4.26 30.62
N THR A 181 -18.44 -5.40 30.58
CA THR A 181 -18.55 -6.32 31.70
C THR A 181 -17.33 -7.24 31.68
N ALA A 182 -16.98 -7.81 32.84
CA ALA A 182 -15.90 -8.80 32.89
C ALA A 182 -16.17 -10.01 31.97
N ALA A 183 -17.45 -10.34 31.75
CA ALA A 183 -17.88 -11.41 30.86
C ALA A 183 -17.47 -11.15 29.39
N ASP A 184 -17.48 -9.89 28.95
CA ASP A 184 -17.04 -9.51 27.59
C ASP A 184 -15.55 -9.80 27.35
N VAL A 185 -14.77 -9.92 28.43
CA VAL A 185 -13.34 -10.26 28.41
C VAL A 185 -13.12 -11.77 28.54
N GLY A 186 -14.20 -12.57 28.60
CA GLY A 186 -14.15 -14.02 28.78
C GLY A 186 -13.94 -14.46 30.23
N VAL A 187 -14.17 -13.57 31.21
CA VAL A 187 -14.19 -13.96 32.63
C VAL A 187 -15.42 -14.82 32.88
N GLY A 188 -15.22 -16.07 33.29
CA GLY A 188 -16.29 -17.03 33.55
C GLY A 188 -16.53 -18.05 32.43
N GLU A 189 -15.79 -17.98 31.31
CA GLU A 189 -15.80 -19.06 30.33
C GLU A 189 -15.19 -20.34 30.91
N ASP A 190 -15.83 -21.48 30.67
CA ASP A 190 -15.28 -22.77 31.07
C ASP A 190 -14.19 -23.24 30.10
N TRP A 191 -12.95 -23.28 30.59
CA TRP A 191 -11.78 -23.80 29.88
C TRP A 191 -11.28 -25.13 30.47
N SER A 192 -12.11 -25.82 31.26
CA SER A 192 -11.79 -27.12 31.87
C SER A 192 -11.35 -28.17 30.84
N HIS A 193 -11.93 -28.13 29.65
CA HIS A 193 -11.62 -29.01 28.51
C HIS A 193 -10.26 -28.72 27.85
N LEU A 194 -9.58 -27.61 28.17
CA LEU A 194 -8.26 -27.28 27.64
C LEU A 194 -7.14 -27.90 28.49
N ASN A 195 -5.99 -28.22 27.88
CA ASN A 195 -4.84 -28.71 28.63
C ASN A 195 -4.23 -27.63 29.57
N LYS A 196 -3.49 -28.05 30.61
CA LYS A 196 -2.92 -27.15 31.64
C LYS A 196 -2.12 -25.98 31.07
N ARG A 197 -1.37 -26.18 29.98
CA ARG A 197 -0.59 -25.12 29.31
C ARG A 197 -1.50 -24.06 28.68
N ARG A 198 -2.55 -24.49 27.96
CA ARG A 198 -3.52 -23.58 27.33
C ARG A 198 -4.38 -22.87 28.37
N GLN A 199 -4.73 -23.53 29.46
CA GLN A 199 -5.44 -22.91 30.58
C GLN A 199 -4.64 -21.73 31.17
N ARG A 200 -3.33 -21.91 31.45
CA ARG A 200 -2.46 -20.81 31.93
C ARG A 200 -2.41 -19.65 30.95
N ALA A 201 -2.17 -19.94 29.66
CA ALA A 201 -2.12 -18.91 28.62
C ALA A 201 -3.45 -18.15 28.46
N ARG A 202 -4.60 -18.82 28.66
CA ARG A 202 -5.92 -18.18 28.65
C ARG A 202 -6.13 -17.28 29.86
N LYS A 203 -5.76 -17.73 31.07
CA LYS A 203 -5.79 -16.89 32.29
C LYS A 203 -4.94 -15.63 32.12
N GLU A 204 -3.69 -15.78 31.68
CA GLU A 204 -2.79 -14.65 31.42
C GLU A 204 -3.32 -13.70 30.34
N LYS A 205 -4.03 -14.21 29.32
CA LYS A 205 -4.67 -13.38 28.31
C LYS A 205 -5.81 -12.56 28.93
N VAL A 206 -6.71 -13.19 29.66
CA VAL A 206 -7.85 -12.51 30.29
C VAL A 206 -7.39 -11.47 31.31
N GLU A 207 -6.35 -11.73 32.09
CA GLU A 207 -5.75 -10.73 32.98
C GLU A 207 -5.21 -9.50 32.23
N ARG A 208 -4.52 -9.71 31.09
CA ARG A 208 -4.05 -8.61 30.25
C ARG A 208 -5.19 -7.81 29.64
N ASP A 209 -6.21 -8.50 29.15
CA ASP A 209 -7.37 -7.87 28.51
C ASP A 209 -8.20 -7.09 29.56
N LEU A 210 -8.32 -7.59 30.80
CA LEU A 210 -8.96 -6.87 31.91
C LEU A 210 -8.21 -5.59 32.29
N LYS A 211 -6.88 -5.67 32.41
CA LYS A 211 -6.04 -4.48 32.67
C LYS A 211 -6.23 -3.45 31.56
N TRP A 212 -6.20 -3.90 30.30
CA TRP A 212 -6.41 -3.01 29.16
C TRP A 212 -7.81 -2.38 29.16
N MET A 213 -8.85 -3.17 29.42
CA MET A 213 -10.22 -2.68 29.56
C MET A 213 -10.34 -1.57 30.63
N TRP A 214 -9.73 -1.75 31.81
CA TRP A 214 -9.74 -0.72 32.85
C TRP A 214 -8.97 0.53 32.46
N THR A 215 -7.81 0.40 31.81
CA THR A 215 -7.08 1.57 31.29
C THR A 215 -7.90 2.35 30.26
N LEU A 216 -8.64 1.65 29.40
CA LEU A 216 -9.50 2.23 28.38
C LEU A 216 -10.70 2.96 29.04
N GLN A 217 -11.33 2.37 30.05
CA GLN A 217 -12.38 3.02 30.82
C GLN A 217 -11.89 4.24 31.61
N ALA A 218 -10.68 4.19 32.17
CA ALA A 218 -10.07 5.31 32.88
C ALA A 218 -9.80 6.49 31.93
N ALA A 219 -9.11 6.24 30.81
CA ALA A 219 -8.82 7.25 29.79
C ALA A 219 -10.10 7.90 29.24
N LYS A 220 -11.16 7.11 29.06
CA LYS A 220 -12.47 7.62 28.63
C LYS A 220 -13.13 8.52 29.67
N ARG A 221 -13.05 8.18 30.95
CA ARG A 221 -13.56 9.03 32.04
C ARG A 221 -12.77 10.33 32.14
N GLU A 222 -11.46 10.29 31.93
CA GLU A 222 -10.58 11.45 31.91
C GLU A 222 -10.94 12.39 30.75
N ALA A 223 -11.01 11.88 29.52
CA ALA A 223 -11.42 12.65 28.35
C ALA A 223 -12.83 13.27 28.50
N ALA A 224 -13.76 12.55 29.14
CA ALA A 224 -15.09 13.09 29.44
C ALA A 224 -15.05 14.23 30.46
N ARG A 225 -14.17 14.18 31.46
CA ARG A 225 -13.96 15.28 32.42
C ARG A 225 -13.35 16.51 31.75
N GLU A 226 -12.34 16.32 30.91
CA GLU A 226 -11.71 17.40 30.15
C GLU A 226 -12.70 18.08 29.19
N ALA A 227 -13.53 17.31 28.49
CA ALA A 227 -14.57 17.85 27.62
C ALA A 227 -15.60 18.70 28.39
N LEU A 228 -15.99 18.27 29.59
CA LEU A 228 -16.89 19.04 30.45
C LEU A 228 -16.24 20.35 30.93
N GLN A 229 -14.96 20.31 31.30
CA GLN A 229 -14.21 21.51 31.70
C GLN A 229 -14.10 22.52 30.56
N LEU A 230 -13.84 22.08 29.33
CA LEU A 230 -13.78 22.96 28.16
C LEU A 230 -15.14 23.53 27.75
N SER A 231 -16.24 22.82 28.06
CA SER A 231 -17.60 23.28 27.75
C SER A 231 -18.19 24.25 28.77
N ALA A 232 -17.53 24.43 29.93
CA ALA A 232 -17.99 25.36 30.95
C ALA A 232 -17.75 26.80 30.47
N PRO A 233 -18.79 27.66 30.40
CA PRO A 233 -18.60 29.05 29.97
C PRO A 233 -17.72 29.78 30.98
N ALA A 234 -16.65 30.42 30.49
CA ALA A 234 -15.83 31.33 31.28
C ALA A 234 -16.75 32.44 31.82
N SER A 235 -17.03 32.39 33.12
CA SER A 235 -17.88 33.35 33.83
C SER A 235 -17.11 34.63 34.14
#